data_AF-L0JD59-F1
#
_entry.id   AF-L0JD59-F1
#
_cell.length_a   1.000
_cell.length_b   1.000
_cell.length_c   1.000
_cell.angle_alpha   90.00
_cell.angle_beta   90.00
_cell.angle_gamma   90.00
#
_symmetry.space_group_name_H-M   'P 1'
#
loop_
_entity.id
_entity.type
_entity.pdbx_description
1 polymer ?
#
loop_
_entity_poly.entity_id
_entity_poly.type
_entity_poly.pdbx_seq_one_letter_code
_entity_poly.pdbx_strand_id
1 'polypeptide(L)'
;MIMMAAALSMAVAQNFDNLPTPVEDVNKVVDNTPDSIAKALMSRPAPGSTRQGSNPVLFLVGNSTMRNGTRGDGSNGQWGWGYYASQYFNGSKISVENQALGGMSTRTFYRKLWPDVRQALRPGDWVIISIGHNDNGPYDSGRARAVLPGTAEDSIRVTIKETGETETVYTYGGYLRRYIANCRAAGAHPVLMSLTPRDAYDEQHRIIRKPQTGWAALVAAEEGVPFVDLNEISGRKLDSYSPWKEKYHFYGDHIHTSYWGAEMNARSAAEGLMASRNPDLRPLQAMMVGTSLPVWPVRREAGKPVVWITGDSTVKNKDKDSDGMWGWGALAETVFDTRKCTPYNAAQAGRSTRSYIREGRWEKVYNALRPGDIVLIQFGHNDICPITDAKERGVIPGTGDTCHVYKMEKDGRYELVYSFGWYLRKMIDDAREKGATPVLVSLTTRNEWPNGKVERRNDSYGQWYREVVEATGVDFVDAHNLIADYLDKHYKNKEQAAEYFKQDHTHTSLKGARTNARIIAKALAALPSGKFRQLVK
;
A
#
# COMPACT_ATOMS: atom_id res chain seq x y z
N MET A 1 12.13 -56.48 -42.08
CA MET A 1 13.08 -55.69 -41.26
C MET A 1 13.03 -54.26 -41.82
N ILE A 2 12.17 -53.40 -41.26
CA ILE A 2 11.96 -52.01 -41.73
C ILE A 2 12.25 -51.11 -40.53
N MET A 3 13.33 -50.33 -40.63
CA MET A 3 13.76 -49.36 -39.64
C MET A 3 12.83 -48.14 -39.67
N MET A 4 12.30 -47.78 -38.50
CA MET A 4 11.58 -46.54 -38.24
C MET A 4 12.62 -45.48 -37.82
N ALA A 5 12.80 -44.44 -38.64
CA ALA A 5 13.62 -43.28 -38.29
C ALA A 5 12.75 -42.25 -37.55
N ALA A 6 12.99 -42.07 -36.25
CA ALA A 6 12.38 -41.03 -35.45
C ALA A 6 13.14 -39.70 -35.67
N ALA A 7 12.48 -38.70 -36.26
CA ALA A 7 12.99 -37.34 -36.32
C ALA A 7 12.75 -36.65 -34.97
N LEU A 8 13.81 -36.46 -34.19
CA LEU A 8 13.80 -35.59 -33.01
C LEU A 8 13.89 -34.13 -33.47
N SER A 9 12.80 -33.37 -33.32
CA SER A 9 12.86 -31.91 -33.37
C SER A 9 13.47 -31.38 -32.07
N MET A 10 14.71 -30.91 -32.12
CA MET A 10 15.31 -30.17 -31.00
C MET A 10 14.63 -28.80 -30.89
N ALA A 11 13.77 -28.63 -29.88
CA ALA A 11 13.34 -27.31 -29.45
C ALA A 11 14.54 -26.60 -28.81
N VAL A 12 15.06 -25.57 -29.48
CA VAL A 12 16.12 -24.73 -28.94
C VAL A 12 15.51 -23.91 -27.79
N ALA A 13 15.90 -24.23 -26.56
CA ALA A 13 15.60 -23.40 -25.40
C ALA A 13 16.32 -22.05 -25.57
N GLN A 14 15.56 -20.96 -25.70
CA GLN A 14 16.13 -19.61 -25.66
C GLN A 14 16.68 -19.33 -24.26
N ASN A 15 17.96 -19.01 -24.16
CA ASN A 15 18.63 -18.57 -22.93
C ASN A 15 18.10 -17.21 -22.45
N PHE A 16 17.97 -17.07 -21.13
CA PHE A 16 17.26 -16.00 -20.42
C PHE A 16 18.00 -14.66 -20.32
N ASP A 17 19.24 -14.56 -20.80
CA ASP A 17 20.10 -13.38 -20.58
C ASP A 17 20.01 -12.31 -21.68
N ASN A 18 19.19 -12.54 -22.72
CA ASN A 18 19.01 -11.60 -23.86
C ASN A 18 17.56 -11.09 -23.95
N LEU A 19 17.02 -10.51 -22.88
CA LEU A 19 15.80 -9.71 -23.01
C LEU A 19 16.16 -8.38 -23.70
N PRO A 20 15.43 -7.96 -24.75
CA PRO A 20 15.67 -6.66 -25.38
C PRO A 20 15.51 -5.54 -24.34
N THR A 21 16.32 -4.49 -24.49
CA THR A 21 16.32 -3.33 -23.60
C THR A 21 14.90 -2.82 -23.39
N PRO A 22 14.52 -2.47 -22.14
CA PRO A 22 13.27 -1.79 -21.85
C PRO A 22 12.98 -0.64 -22.82
N VAL A 23 11.77 -0.64 -23.40
CA VAL A 23 11.36 0.38 -24.38
C VAL A 23 10.65 1.52 -23.65
N GLU A 24 11.15 2.74 -23.86
CA GLU A 24 10.56 3.99 -23.38
C GLU A 24 9.18 4.25 -24.01
N ASP A 25 8.20 4.70 -23.22
CA ASP A 25 6.88 5.06 -23.71
C ASP A 25 6.79 6.53 -24.18
N VAL A 26 5.63 6.92 -24.72
CA VAL A 26 5.38 8.29 -25.20
C VAL A 26 5.54 9.39 -24.15
N ASN A 27 5.54 9.04 -22.85
CA ASN A 27 5.74 9.96 -21.74
C ASN A 27 7.16 9.87 -21.17
N LYS A 28 8.10 9.27 -21.90
CA LYS A 28 9.49 9.06 -21.50
C LYS A 28 9.68 8.12 -20.30
N VAL A 29 8.74 7.19 -20.12
CA VAL A 29 8.76 6.25 -18.99
C VAL A 29 9.09 4.82 -19.46
N VAL A 30 10.02 4.17 -18.76
CA VAL A 30 10.58 2.85 -19.09
C VAL A 30 10.05 1.74 -18.15
N ASP A 31 9.59 0.62 -18.72
CA ASP A 31 9.20 -0.60 -17.98
C ASP A 31 10.40 -1.52 -17.79
N ASN A 32 10.94 -1.55 -16.56
CA ASN A 32 12.13 -2.33 -16.23
C ASN A 32 11.84 -3.75 -15.73
N THR A 33 10.60 -4.26 -15.84
CA THR A 33 10.24 -5.58 -15.31
C THR A 33 10.42 -6.69 -16.35
N PRO A 34 11.45 -7.56 -16.23
CA PRO A 34 11.62 -8.72 -17.08
C PRO A 34 10.67 -9.85 -16.66
N ASP A 35 9.94 -10.44 -17.62
CA ASP A 35 9.00 -11.53 -17.34
C ASP A 35 9.18 -12.75 -18.24
N SER A 36 9.25 -13.93 -17.61
CA SER A 36 9.29 -15.23 -18.30
C SER A 36 7.90 -15.85 -18.33
N ILE A 37 7.35 -16.03 -19.53
CA ILE A 37 6.03 -16.67 -19.72
C ILE A 37 6.02 -18.09 -19.14
N ALA A 38 7.11 -18.85 -19.30
CA ALA A 38 7.20 -20.22 -18.78
C ALA A 38 7.16 -20.29 -17.24
N LYS A 39 7.89 -19.39 -16.56
CA LYS A 39 7.83 -19.29 -15.10
C LYS A 39 6.48 -18.72 -14.63
N ALA A 40 5.85 -17.86 -15.44
CA ALA A 40 4.58 -17.23 -15.13
C ALA A 40 3.43 -18.25 -15.17
N LEU A 41 3.42 -19.16 -16.15
CA LEU A 41 2.42 -20.22 -16.24
C LEU A 41 2.42 -21.14 -15.02
N MET A 42 3.55 -21.30 -14.32
CA MET A 42 3.62 -22.05 -13.07
C MET A 42 3.12 -21.26 -11.84
N SER A 43 3.16 -19.93 -11.90
CA SER A 43 2.86 -19.04 -10.77
C SER A 43 1.50 -18.35 -10.88
N ARG A 44 0.85 -18.41 -12.05
CA ARG A 44 -0.50 -17.89 -12.30
C ARG A 44 -1.51 -19.00 -12.02
N PRO A 45 -2.66 -18.70 -11.37
CA PRO A 45 -3.71 -19.70 -11.24
C PRO A 45 -4.12 -20.21 -12.63
N ALA A 46 -4.29 -21.51 -12.77
CA ALA A 46 -4.85 -22.08 -14.00
C ALA A 46 -6.23 -21.42 -14.24
N PRO A 47 -6.57 -20.98 -15.46
CA PRO A 47 -7.83 -20.28 -15.69
C PRO A 47 -9.06 -21.06 -15.19
N GLY A 48 -9.88 -20.40 -14.37
CA GLY A 48 -11.08 -20.96 -13.76
C GLY A 48 -10.85 -21.84 -12.53
N SER A 49 -9.60 -22.07 -12.12
CA SER A 49 -9.27 -22.95 -10.98
C SER A 49 -9.70 -22.39 -9.63
N THR A 50 -9.93 -21.07 -9.52
CA THR A 50 -10.40 -20.45 -8.28
C THR A 50 -11.91 -20.62 -8.03
N ARG A 51 -12.65 -21.16 -9.00
CA ARG A 51 -14.11 -21.28 -8.92
C ARG A 51 -14.56 -22.16 -7.76
N GLN A 52 -15.54 -21.69 -7.01
CA GLN A 52 -16.12 -22.41 -5.87
C GLN A 52 -17.56 -22.80 -6.16
N GLY A 53 -17.82 -24.09 -6.41
CA GLY A 53 -19.16 -24.58 -6.74
C GLY A 53 -19.74 -23.91 -7.99
N SER A 54 -20.95 -23.37 -7.87
CA SER A 54 -21.65 -22.63 -8.92
C SER A 54 -21.40 -21.12 -8.89
N ASN A 55 -20.54 -20.62 -8.01
CA ASN A 55 -20.25 -19.20 -7.93
C ASN A 55 -19.52 -18.71 -9.20
N PRO A 56 -19.78 -17.47 -9.64
CA PRO A 56 -19.02 -16.85 -10.71
C PRO A 56 -17.56 -16.61 -10.30
N VAL A 57 -16.72 -16.43 -11.31
CA VAL A 57 -15.32 -15.98 -11.18
C VAL A 57 -15.22 -14.58 -11.78
N LEU A 58 -14.55 -13.67 -11.07
CA LEU A 58 -14.08 -12.40 -11.62
C LEU A 58 -12.65 -12.57 -12.15
N PHE A 59 -12.50 -12.62 -13.47
CA PHE A 59 -11.21 -12.64 -14.15
C PHE A 59 -10.67 -11.23 -14.31
N LEU A 60 -9.41 -11.02 -13.93
CA LEU A 60 -8.70 -9.75 -14.17
C LEU A 60 -7.71 -9.93 -15.32
N VAL A 61 -7.94 -9.20 -16.42
CA VAL A 61 -7.11 -9.19 -17.63
C VAL A 61 -6.31 -7.89 -17.67
N GLY A 62 -4.98 -8.00 -17.55
CA GLY A 62 -4.10 -6.85 -17.43
C GLY A 62 -2.62 -7.15 -17.63
N ASN A 63 -1.80 -6.19 -17.23
CA ASN A 63 -0.35 -6.19 -17.39
C ASN A 63 0.38 -6.03 -16.04
N SER A 64 1.61 -5.48 -16.03
CA SER A 64 2.47 -5.38 -14.85
C SER A 64 1.89 -4.53 -13.73
N THR A 65 1.08 -3.51 -14.03
CA THR A 65 0.44 -2.70 -12.99
C THR A 65 -0.71 -3.41 -12.29
N MET A 66 -1.23 -4.50 -12.88
CA MET A 66 -2.26 -5.37 -12.30
C MET A 66 -1.67 -6.65 -11.68
N ARG A 67 -0.63 -7.22 -12.28
CA ARG A 67 0.20 -8.26 -11.68
C ARG A 67 1.66 -7.93 -11.96
N ASN A 68 2.39 -7.54 -10.93
CA ASN A 68 3.79 -7.20 -11.11
C ASN A 68 4.69 -8.43 -11.18
N GLY A 69 5.57 -8.45 -12.18
CA GLY A 69 6.48 -9.56 -12.41
C GLY A 69 5.78 -10.91 -12.57
N THR A 70 6.60 -11.94 -12.67
CA THR A 70 6.18 -13.29 -13.01
C THR A 70 5.38 -13.91 -11.85
N ARG A 71 5.82 -13.67 -10.62
CA ARG A 71 5.23 -14.26 -9.41
C ARG A 71 4.12 -13.41 -8.80
N GLY A 72 4.15 -12.08 -8.95
CA GLY A 72 3.17 -11.22 -8.28
C GLY A 72 3.22 -11.30 -6.75
N ASP A 73 4.35 -11.70 -6.18
CA ASP A 73 4.54 -11.96 -4.74
C ASP A 73 5.35 -10.86 -4.02
N GLY A 74 5.65 -9.77 -4.72
CA GLY A 74 6.38 -8.63 -4.18
C GLY A 74 7.86 -8.86 -3.93
N SER A 75 8.46 -9.93 -4.44
CA SER A 75 9.88 -10.25 -4.21
C SER A 75 10.85 -9.19 -4.74
N ASN A 76 10.39 -8.32 -5.65
CA ASN A 76 11.13 -7.18 -6.19
C ASN A 76 10.65 -5.83 -5.63
N GLY A 77 9.82 -5.81 -4.58
CA GLY A 77 9.30 -4.59 -3.94
C GLY A 77 8.13 -3.91 -4.65
N GLN A 78 7.82 -4.36 -5.86
CA GLN A 78 6.73 -3.85 -6.68
C GLN A 78 5.51 -4.79 -6.60
N TRP A 79 4.32 -4.19 -6.59
CA TRP A 79 3.05 -4.88 -6.50
C TRP A 79 2.08 -4.42 -7.58
N GLY A 80 1.26 -5.34 -8.07
CA GLY A 80 0.16 -5.03 -8.99
C GLY A 80 -1.17 -5.00 -8.25
N TRP A 81 -2.08 -4.10 -8.63
CA TRP A 81 -3.34 -3.89 -7.90
C TRP A 81 -4.26 -5.12 -7.88
N GLY A 82 -4.17 -5.97 -8.90
CA GLY A 82 -4.95 -7.20 -8.99
C GLY A 82 -4.61 -8.20 -7.89
N TYR A 83 -3.46 -8.07 -7.21
CA TYR A 83 -3.14 -8.85 -6.01
C TYR A 83 -4.09 -8.52 -4.85
N TYR A 84 -4.45 -7.24 -4.67
CA TYR A 84 -5.30 -6.77 -3.57
C TYR A 84 -6.78 -6.75 -3.92
N ALA A 85 -7.16 -6.95 -5.20
CA ALA A 85 -8.53 -6.80 -5.65
C ALA A 85 -9.54 -7.70 -4.89
N SER A 86 -9.13 -8.91 -4.50
CA SER A 86 -10.00 -9.88 -3.79
C SER A 86 -10.55 -9.35 -2.46
N GLN A 87 -9.89 -8.38 -1.81
CA GLN A 87 -10.35 -7.80 -0.55
C GLN A 87 -11.66 -7.01 -0.67
N TYR A 88 -12.08 -6.68 -1.90
CA TYR A 88 -13.30 -5.93 -2.19
C TYR A 88 -14.47 -6.81 -2.65
N PHE A 89 -14.32 -8.13 -2.59
CA PHE A 89 -15.35 -9.07 -2.99
C PHE A 89 -15.63 -10.09 -1.89
N ASN A 90 -16.90 -10.47 -1.76
CA ASN A 90 -17.31 -11.52 -0.84
C ASN A 90 -16.93 -12.88 -1.43
N GLY A 91 -15.85 -13.46 -0.90
CA GLY A 91 -15.31 -14.76 -1.34
C GLY A 91 -16.29 -15.93 -1.29
N SER A 92 -17.37 -15.83 -0.50
CA SER A 92 -18.45 -16.84 -0.48
C SER A 92 -19.42 -16.74 -1.66
N LYS A 93 -19.37 -15.64 -2.43
CA LYS A 93 -20.25 -15.37 -3.57
C LYS A 93 -19.52 -15.31 -4.90
N ILE A 94 -18.24 -14.93 -4.91
CA ILE A 94 -17.42 -14.78 -6.13
C ILE A 94 -15.94 -14.97 -5.78
N SER A 95 -15.20 -15.66 -6.65
CA SER A 95 -13.72 -15.68 -6.55
C SER A 95 -13.11 -14.62 -7.46
N VAL A 96 -11.98 -14.06 -7.07
CA VAL A 96 -11.21 -13.12 -7.91
C VAL A 96 -9.96 -13.80 -8.41
N GLU A 97 -9.80 -13.84 -9.73
CA GLU A 97 -8.72 -14.56 -10.40
C GLU A 97 -7.88 -13.59 -11.25
N ASN A 98 -6.70 -13.27 -10.74
CA ASN A 98 -5.78 -12.37 -11.41
C ASN A 98 -5.01 -13.10 -12.53
N GLN A 99 -5.50 -12.97 -13.76
CA GLN A 99 -4.91 -13.56 -14.96
C GLN A 99 -3.90 -12.63 -15.66
N ALA A 100 -3.69 -11.41 -15.15
CA ALA A 100 -2.71 -10.47 -15.66
C ALA A 100 -1.29 -11.05 -15.64
N LEU A 101 -0.41 -10.50 -16.48
CA LEU A 101 1.02 -10.83 -16.47
C LEU A 101 1.83 -9.62 -16.94
N GLY A 102 2.95 -9.35 -16.28
CA GLY A 102 3.79 -8.23 -16.61
C GLY A 102 4.34 -8.26 -18.03
N GLY A 103 4.54 -7.05 -18.56
CA GLY A 103 4.95 -6.80 -19.94
C GLY A 103 4.00 -7.29 -21.05
N MET A 104 2.78 -7.74 -20.71
CA MET A 104 1.74 -8.02 -21.70
C MET A 104 1.14 -6.74 -22.27
N SER A 105 1.02 -6.68 -23.59
CA SER A 105 0.17 -5.72 -24.31
C SER A 105 -1.21 -6.31 -24.56
N THR A 106 -2.14 -5.47 -24.98
CA THR A 106 -3.50 -5.88 -25.36
C THR A 106 -3.46 -7.01 -26.41
N ARG A 107 -2.55 -6.89 -27.40
CA ARG A 107 -2.27 -7.87 -28.45
C ARG A 107 -1.63 -9.15 -27.91
N THR A 108 -0.55 -9.04 -27.15
CA THR A 108 0.18 -10.25 -26.72
C THR A 108 -0.60 -11.06 -25.70
N PHE A 109 -1.37 -10.40 -24.83
CA PHE A 109 -2.29 -11.11 -23.94
C PHE A 109 -3.36 -11.85 -24.75
N TYR A 110 -3.97 -11.19 -25.73
CA TYR A 110 -5.03 -11.78 -26.57
C TYR A 110 -4.54 -13.03 -27.30
N ARG A 111 -3.29 -12.99 -27.77
CA ARG A 111 -2.72 -14.09 -28.54
C ARG A 111 -2.24 -15.25 -27.67
N LYS A 112 -1.62 -14.94 -26.52
CA LYS A 112 -0.86 -15.93 -25.73
C LYS A 112 -1.58 -16.44 -24.50
N LEU A 113 -2.40 -15.61 -23.85
CA LEU A 113 -2.97 -15.92 -22.53
C LEU A 113 -4.50 -15.96 -22.53
N TRP A 114 -5.13 -15.19 -23.40
CA TRP A 114 -6.58 -15.14 -23.53
C TRP A 114 -7.22 -16.45 -24.00
N PRO A 115 -6.63 -17.28 -24.90
CA PRO A 115 -7.29 -18.51 -25.34
C PRO A 115 -7.69 -19.43 -24.18
N ASP A 116 -6.82 -19.61 -23.19
CA ASP A 116 -7.09 -20.44 -22.01
C ASP A 116 -8.12 -19.79 -21.08
N VAL A 117 -8.04 -18.47 -20.88
CA VAL A 117 -9.04 -17.73 -20.08
C VAL A 117 -10.42 -17.83 -20.73
N ARG A 118 -10.50 -17.60 -22.03
CA ARG A 118 -11.73 -17.72 -22.83
C ARG A 118 -12.34 -19.11 -22.74
N GLN A 119 -11.50 -20.16 -22.76
CA GLN A 119 -11.98 -21.54 -22.62
C GLN A 119 -12.53 -21.83 -21.22
N ALA A 120 -12.00 -21.17 -20.19
CA ALA A 120 -12.42 -21.36 -18.80
C ALA A 120 -13.67 -20.57 -18.39
N LEU A 121 -14.09 -19.58 -19.20
CA LEU A 121 -15.27 -18.77 -18.95
C LEU A 121 -16.54 -19.64 -18.89
N ARG A 122 -17.45 -19.27 -17.98
CA ARG A 122 -18.79 -19.82 -17.85
C ARG A 122 -19.82 -18.69 -17.82
N PRO A 123 -21.10 -18.99 -18.13
CA PRO A 123 -22.18 -18.02 -17.96
C PRO A 123 -22.21 -17.44 -16.54
N GLY A 124 -22.33 -16.11 -16.45
CA GLY A 124 -22.34 -15.37 -15.18
C GLY A 124 -20.98 -14.93 -14.65
N ASP A 125 -19.87 -15.38 -15.25
CA ASP A 125 -18.53 -14.88 -14.91
C ASP A 125 -18.36 -13.40 -15.28
N TRP A 126 -17.39 -12.76 -14.64
CA TRP A 126 -17.05 -11.36 -14.86
C TRP A 126 -15.64 -11.25 -15.42
N VAL A 127 -15.41 -10.30 -16.33
CA VAL A 127 -14.08 -10.04 -16.88
C VAL A 127 -13.79 -8.55 -16.84
N ILE A 128 -12.88 -8.12 -15.97
CA ILE A 128 -12.34 -6.75 -15.99
C ILE A 128 -11.15 -6.71 -16.93
N ILE A 129 -11.24 -5.88 -17.97
CA ILE A 129 -10.20 -5.68 -18.96
C ILE A 129 -9.57 -4.30 -18.70
N SER A 130 -8.37 -4.30 -18.12
CA SER A 130 -7.55 -3.10 -17.89
C SER A 130 -6.13 -3.38 -18.37
N ILE A 131 -5.94 -3.21 -19.68
CA ILE A 131 -4.70 -3.51 -20.40
C ILE A 131 -4.41 -2.43 -21.45
N GLY A 132 -3.12 -2.20 -21.74
CA GLY A 132 -2.71 -1.12 -22.65
C GLY A 132 -1.37 -0.45 -22.33
N HIS A 133 -0.79 -0.65 -21.13
CA HIS A 133 0.48 0.01 -20.77
C HIS A 133 1.66 -0.34 -21.69
N ASN A 134 1.58 -1.50 -22.35
CA ASN A 134 2.64 -2.07 -23.18
C ASN A 134 2.29 -2.07 -24.66
N ASP A 135 1.30 -1.28 -25.07
CA ASP A 135 0.77 -1.27 -26.44
C ASP A 135 1.63 -0.45 -27.41
N ASN A 136 2.72 0.14 -26.92
CA ASN A 136 3.75 0.83 -27.69
C ASN A 136 4.94 -0.10 -28.01
N GLY A 137 5.71 0.26 -29.04
CA GLY A 137 6.94 -0.42 -29.44
C GLY A 137 6.94 -0.83 -30.92
N PRO A 138 7.85 -1.73 -31.32
CA PRO A 138 7.84 -2.27 -32.67
C PRO A 138 6.65 -3.19 -32.93
N TYR A 139 6.15 -3.18 -34.17
CA TYR A 139 5.12 -4.11 -34.63
C TYR A 139 5.67 -5.50 -34.95
N ASP A 140 6.91 -5.55 -35.48
CA ASP A 140 7.45 -6.67 -36.25
C ASP A 140 8.83 -7.16 -35.80
N SER A 141 9.40 -6.58 -34.75
CA SER A 141 10.75 -6.90 -34.28
C SER A 141 10.86 -6.87 -32.75
N GLY A 142 11.92 -7.48 -32.23
CA GLY A 142 12.22 -7.57 -30.80
C GLY A 142 11.03 -8.06 -29.99
N ARG A 143 10.62 -7.26 -28.99
CA ARG A 143 9.35 -7.50 -28.27
C ARG A 143 8.19 -6.92 -29.09
N ALA A 144 7.78 -7.63 -30.15
CA ALA A 144 6.69 -7.25 -31.04
C ALA A 144 5.33 -7.24 -30.32
N ARG A 145 5.03 -6.12 -29.65
CA ARG A 145 3.88 -5.97 -28.73
C ARG A 145 2.94 -4.85 -29.10
N ALA A 146 3.32 -4.01 -30.07
CA ALA A 146 2.56 -2.81 -30.41
C ALA A 146 1.19 -3.14 -31.03
N VAL A 147 0.24 -2.23 -30.81
CA VAL A 147 -1.11 -2.22 -31.41
C VAL A 147 -1.31 -0.92 -32.18
N LEU A 148 -2.23 -0.90 -33.14
CA LEU A 148 -2.56 0.36 -33.83
C LEU A 148 -3.28 1.31 -32.84
N PRO A 149 -2.95 2.61 -32.81
CA PRO A 149 -3.63 3.55 -31.90
C PRO A 149 -5.09 3.78 -32.30
N GLY A 150 -5.93 4.16 -31.33
CA GLY A 150 -7.31 4.56 -31.57
C GLY A 150 -8.35 3.43 -31.44
N THR A 151 -9.58 3.75 -31.86
CA THR A 151 -10.78 2.91 -31.69
C THR A 151 -11.35 2.36 -32.99
N ALA A 152 -10.77 2.71 -34.15
CA ALA A 152 -11.20 2.21 -35.46
C ALA A 152 -11.09 0.69 -35.57
N GLU A 153 -11.66 0.07 -36.60
CA GLU A 153 -11.57 -1.39 -36.82
C GLU A 153 -10.38 -1.80 -37.71
N ASP A 154 -9.44 -0.88 -37.93
CA ASP A 154 -8.28 -1.11 -38.79
C ASP A 154 -7.41 -2.27 -38.31
N SER A 155 -6.74 -2.90 -39.27
CA SER A 155 -5.74 -3.92 -39.00
C SER A 155 -4.63 -3.92 -40.03
N ILE A 156 -3.46 -4.39 -39.62
CA ILE A 156 -2.33 -4.64 -40.50
C ILE A 156 -1.84 -6.08 -40.34
N ARG A 157 -1.35 -6.69 -41.42
CA ARG A 157 -0.60 -7.94 -41.34
C ARG A 157 0.86 -7.63 -41.09
N VAL A 158 1.45 -8.31 -40.12
CA VAL A 158 2.83 -8.12 -39.72
C VAL A 158 3.54 -9.47 -39.68
N THR A 159 4.75 -9.52 -40.25
CA THR A 159 5.62 -10.68 -40.17
C THR A 159 6.72 -10.40 -39.15
N ILE A 160 6.78 -11.20 -38.09
CA ILE A 160 7.80 -11.07 -37.04
C ILE A 160 9.16 -11.45 -37.62
N LYS A 161 10.10 -10.50 -37.63
CA LYS A 161 11.42 -10.67 -38.24
C LYS A 161 12.20 -11.84 -37.65
N GLU A 162 12.06 -12.07 -36.35
CA GLU A 162 12.82 -13.08 -35.62
C GLU A 162 12.27 -14.50 -35.83
N THR A 163 10.98 -14.67 -36.11
CA THR A 163 10.34 -16.00 -36.20
C THR A 163 9.76 -16.33 -37.56
N GLY A 164 9.58 -15.33 -38.43
CA GLY A 164 8.83 -15.45 -39.69
C GLY A 164 7.32 -15.62 -39.49
N GLU A 165 6.82 -15.63 -38.24
CA GLU A 165 5.40 -15.77 -37.94
C GLU A 165 4.64 -14.55 -38.46
N THR A 166 3.55 -14.77 -39.20
CA THR A 166 2.67 -13.68 -39.64
C THR A 166 1.46 -13.59 -38.73
N GLU A 167 1.16 -12.39 -38.24
CA GLU A 167 -0.02 -12.13 -37.42
C GLU A 167 -0.75 -10.85 -37.85
N THR A 168 -2.05 -10.78 -37.54
CA THR A 168 -2.87 -9.59 -37.77
C THR A 168 -2.90 -8.74 -36.51
N VAL A 169 -2.47 -7.48 -36.64
CA VAL A 169 -2.44 -6.48 -35.57
C VAL A 169 -3.64 -5.56 -35.75
N TYR A 170 -4.49 -5.48 -34.73
CA TYR A 170 -5.65 -4.60 -34.71
C TYR A 170 -5.34 -3.30 -33.96
N THR A 171 -6.26 -2.35 -34.05
CA THR A 171 -6.27 -1.20 -33.13
C THR A 171 -6.51 -1.62 -31.68
N TYR A 172 -6.18 -0.72 -30.76
CA TYR A 172 -6.53 -0.88 -29.34
C TYR A 172 -8.03 -1.20 -29.18
N GLY A 173 -8.91 -0.39 -29.77
CA GLY A 173 -10.35 -0.64 -29.72
C GLY A 173 -10.77 -1.94 -30.40
N GLY A 174 -10.13 -2.30 -31.52
CA GLY A 174 -10.36 -3.56 -32.21
C GLY A 174 -10.08 -4.78 -31.33
N TYR A 175 -9.01 -4.77 -30.53
CA TYR A 175 -8.78 -5.83 -29.55
C TYR A 175 -9.80 -5.81 -28.40
N LEU A 176 -10.15 -4.64 -27.85
CA LEU A 176 -11.15 -4.55 -26.78
C LEU A 176 -12.51 -5.14 -27.21
N ARG A 177 -12.99 -4.83 -28.42
CA ARG A 177 -14.22 -5.42 -28.98
C ARG A 177 -14.11 -6.95 -29.09
N ARG A 178 -12.94 -7.49 -29.43
CA ARG A 178 -12.72 -8.95 -29.48
C ARG A 178 -12.82 -9.60 -28.11
N TYR A 179 -12.23 -9.00 -27.07
CA TYR A 179 -12.41 -9.49 -25.70
C TYR A 179 -13.89 -9.47 -25.29
N ILE A 180 -14.59 -8.37 -25.55
CA ILE A 180 -16.02 -8.21 -25.25
C ILE A 180 -16.85 -9.27 -25.97
N ALA A 181 -16.66 -9.44 -27.28
CA ALA A 181 -17.38 -10.43 -28.09
C ALA A 181 -17.14 -11.86 -27.57
N ASN A 182 -15.90 -12.18 -27.18
CA ASN A 182 -15.56 -13.48 -26.61
C ASN A 182 -16.21 -13.69 -25.23
N CYS A 183 -16.28 -12.67 -24.37
CA CYS A 183 -16.98 -12.75 -23.10
C CYS A 183 -18.47 -13.02 -23.31
N ARG A 184 -19.12 -12.26 -24.20
CA ARG A 184 -20.55 -12.43 -24.53
C ARG A 184 -20.86 -13.81 -25.08
N ALA A 185 -20.02 -14.33 -25.98
CA ALA A 185 -20.18 -15.66 -26.54
C ALA A 185 -20.13 -16.77 -25.47
N ALA A 186 -19.44 -16.54 -24.35
CA ALA A 186 -19.38 -17.45 -23.21
C ALA A 186 -20.46 -17.17 -22.14
N GLY A 187 -21.32 -16.16 -22.34
CA GLY A 187 -22.29 -15.71 -21.33
C GLY A 187 -21.68 -14.96 -20.14
N ALA A 188 -20.43 -14.50 -20.27
CA ALA A 188 -19.73 -13.70 -19.26
C ALA A 188 -19.98 -12.20 -19.45
N HIS A 189 -19.77 -11.42 -18.38
CA HIS A 189 -20.01 -9.99 -18.29
C HIS A 189 -18.67 -9.21 -18.38
N PRO A 190 -18.35 -8.61 -19.55
CA PRO A 190 -17.17 -7.79 -19.70
C PRO A 190 -17.34 -6.41 -19.04
N VAL A 191 -16.27 -5.91 -18.43
CA VAL A 191 -16.15 -4.55 -17.88
C VAL A 191 -14.84 -3.97 -18.41
N LEU A 192 -14.90 -2.82 -19.09
CA LEU A 192 -13.71 -2.09 -19.46
C LEU A 192 -13.27 -1.19 -18.30
N MET A 193 -11.99 -1.19 -18.01
CA MET A 193 -11.41 -0.36 -16.96
C MET A 193 -10.14 0.30 -17.48
N SER A 194 -10.02 1.61 -17.28
CA SER A 194 -8.85 2.34 -17.76
C SER A 194 -7.58 1.95 -17.02
N LEU A 195 -6.44 2.34 -17.57
CA LEU A 195 -5.12 2.06 -17.00
C LEU A 195 -4.87 2.81 -15.69
N THR A 196 -3.99 2.28 -14.84
CA THR A 196 -3.48 3.05 -13.69
C THR A 196 -2.65 4.25 -14.17
N PRO A 197 -2.58 5.34 -13.39
CA PRO A 197 -1.64 6.43 -13.67
C PRO A 197 -0.18 5.98 -13.58
N ARG A 198 0.72 6.82 -14.08
CA ARG A 198 2.19 6.71 -13.93
C ARG A 198 2.68 7.91 -13.12
N ASP A 199 3.88 7.81 -12.56
CA ASP A 199 4.60 8.92 -11.96
C ASP A 199 5.14 9.84 -13.08
N ALA A 200 4.23 10.61 -13.68
CA ALA A 200 4.48 11.51 -14.81
C ALA A 200 3.55 12.71 -14.70
N TYR A 201 4.09 13.92 -14.96
CA TYR A 201 3.42 15.18 -14.63
C TYR A 201 3.17 16.07 -15.84
N ASP A 202 2.03 16.75 -15.85
CA ASP A 202 1.76 17.88 -16.74
C ASP A 202 2.53 19.15 -16.29
N GLU A 203 2.41 20.22 -17.06
CA GLU A 203 3.04 21.52 -16.76
C GLU A 203 2.54 22.15 -15.45
N GLN A 204 1.40 21.69 -14.92
CA GLN A 204 0.83 22.14 -13.65
C GLN A 204 1.20 21.20 -12.49
N HIS A 205 2.16 20.29 -12.69
CA HIS A 205 2.59 19.28 -11.71
C HIS A 205 1.47 18.34 -11.24
N ARG A 206 0.54 18.00 -12.14
CA ARG A 206 -0.49 16.97 -11.89
C ARG A 206 -0.20 15.71 -12.68
N ILE A 207 -0.65 14.57 -12.16
CA ILE A 207 -0.46 13.27 -12.79
C ILE A 207 -1.08 13.23 -14.20
N ILE A 208 -0.35 12.80 -15.22
CA ILE A 208 -0.88 12.74 -16.58
C ILE A 208 -1.95 11.65 -16.70
N ARG A 209 -3.10 12.01 -17.29
CA ARG A 209 -4.17 11.08 -17.66
C ARG A 209 -3.92 10.53 -19.07
N LYS A 210 -4.04 9.21 -19.25
CA LYS A 210 -3.68 8.55 -20.51
C LYS A 210 -4.80 8.65 -21.56
N PRO A 211 -4.48 8.90 -22.86
CA PRO A 211 -5.50 8.95 -23.91
C PRO A 211 -6.23 7.62 -24.13
N GLN A 212 -5.59 6.49 -23.80
CA GLN A 212 -6.22 5.16 -23.81
C GLN A 212 -7.48 5.09 -22.94
N THR A 213 -7.57 5.91 -21.89
CA THR A 213 -8.79 6.06 -21.07
C THR A 213 -9.97 6.48 -21.94
N GLY A 214 -9.80 7.50 -22.78
CA GLY A 214 -10.84 7.98 -23.69
C GLY A 214 -11.23 6.94 -24.75
N TRP A 215 -10.25 6.21 -25.28
CA TRP A 215 -10.51 5.13 -26.25
C TRP A 215 -11.28 3.96 -25.63
N ALA A 216 -10.90 3.51 -24.43
CA ALA A 216 -11.62 2.47 -23.71
C ALA A 216 -13.04 2.91 -23.34
N ALA A 217 -13.23 4.16 -22.92
CA ALA A 217 -14.54 4.73 -22.64
C ALA A 217 -15.45 4.76 -23.89
N LEU A 218 -14.90 5.16 -25.04
CA LEU A 218 -15.64 5.20 -26.31
C LEU A 218 -16.06 3.78 -26.73
N VAL A 219 -15.15 2.81 -26.71
CA VAL A 219 -15.48 1.41 -27.03
C VAL A 219 -16.52 0.86 -26.05
N ALA A 220 -16.42 1.19 -24.76
CA ALA A 220 -17.40 0.76 -23.77
C ALA A 220 -18.80 1.30 -24.08
N ALA A 221 -18.89 2.56 -24.50
CA ALA A 221 -20.15 3.20 -24.87
C ALA A 221 -20.74 2.59 -26.16
N GLU A 222 -19.92 2.39 -27.19
CA GLU A 222 -20.34 1.78 -28.46
C GLU A 222 -20.80 0.34 -28.29
N GLU A 223 -20.07 -0.44 -27.49
CA GLU A 223 -20.42 -1.83 -27.22
C GLU A 223 -21.55 -1.94 -26.19
N GLY A 224 -21.86 -0.91 -25.41
CA GLY A 224 -22.82 -1.01 -24.32
C GLY A 224 -22.32 -1.93 -23.20
N VAL A 225 -21.08 -1.75 -22.76
CA VAL A 225 -20.51 -2.45 -21.59
C VAL A 225 -20.12 -1.44 -20.50
N PRO A 226 -20.09 -1.83 -19.22
CA PRO A 226 -19.66 -0.93 -18.16
C PRO A 226 -18.21 -0.44 -18.35
N PHE A 227 -17.99 0.83 -18.01
CA PHE A 227 -16.66 1.46 -17.96
C PHE A 227 -16.35 1.97 -16.55
N VAL A 228 -15.12 1.77 -16.09
CA VAL A 228 -14.58 2.37 -14.86
C VAL A 228 -13.31 3.14 -15.18
N ASP A 229 -13.30 4.44 -14.87
CA ASP A 229 -12.13 5.31 -15.05
C ASP A 229 -11.18 5.22 -13.85
N LEU A 230 -10.45 4.10 -13.75
CA LEU A 230 -9.40 3.90 -12.75
C LEU A 230 -8.29 4.96 -12.86
N ASN A 231 -8.05 5.50 -14.06
CA ASN A 231 -6.98 6.45 -14.32
C ASN A 231 -7.26 7.77 -13.61
N GLU A 232 -8.48 8.27 -13.75
CA GLU A 232 -8.92 9.49 -13.08
C GLU A 232 -9.11 9.29 -11.57
N ILE A 233 -9.72 8.17 -11.13
CA ILE A 233 -9.95 7.93 -9.71
C ILE A 233 -8.62 7.86 -8.94
N SER A 234 -7.62 7.14 -9.46
CA SER A 234 -6.30 7.08 -8.85
C SER A 234 -5.47 8.34 -9.07
N GLY A 235 -5.52 8.95 -10.27
CA GLY A 235 -4.80 10.19 -10.57
C GLY A 235 -5.20 11.33 -9.63
N ARG A 236 -6.49 11.49 -9.36
CA ARG A 236 -7.00 12.49 -8.41
C ARG A 236 -6.52 12.27 -6.98
N LYS A 237 -6.32 11.01 -6.55
CA LYS A 237 -5.75 10.72 -5.22
C LYS A 237 -4.29 11.13 -5.17
N LEU A 238 -3.50 10.77 -6.18
CA LEU A 238 -2.09 11.15 -6.27
C LEU A 238 -1.92 12.68 -6.31
N ASP A 239 -2.74 13.39 -7.09
CA ASP A 239 -2.76 14.87 -7.13
C ASP A 239 -3.08 15.52 -5.77
N SER A 240 -3.73 14.79 -4.86
CA SER A 240 -4.07 15.29 -3.52
C SER A 240 -2.99 15.07 -2.48
N TYR A 241 -1.96 14.28 -2.80
CA TYR A 241 -0.88 13.94 -1.89
C TYR A 241 0.26 14.96 -1.94
N SER A 242 1.07 15.00 -0.87
CA SER A 242 2.37 15.67 -0.95
C SER A 242 3.26 14.96 -1.99
N PRO A 243 4.22 15.67 -2.63
CA PRO A 243 5.16 15.03 -3.56
C PRO A 243 5.95 13.88 -2.92
N TRP A 244 6.25 13.97 -1.62
CA TRP A 244 6.92 12.90 -0.90
C TRP A 244 6.02 11.65 -0.73
N LYS A 245 4.73 11.87 -0.46
CA LYS A 245 3.75 10.78 -0.32
C LYS A 245 3.42 10.11 -1.64
N GLU A 246 3.20 10.89 -2.68
CA GLU A 246 3.00 10.41 -4.05
C GLU A 246 4.15 9.46 -4.43
N LYS A 247 5.39 9.88 -4.24
CA LYS A 247 6.59 9.15 -4.69
C LYS A 247 6.66 7.72 -4.16
N TYR A 248 6.30 7.47 -2.90
CA TYR A 248 6.37 6.12 -2.34
C TYR A 248 5.25 5.19 -2.80
N HIS A 249 4.24 5.69 -3.55
CA HIS A 249 3.27 4.82 -4.20
C HIS A 249 3.87 4.10 -5.42
N PHE A 250 4.98 4.59 -5.95
CA PHE A 250 5.77 3.96 -6.99
C PHE A 250 7.03 3.31 -6.40
N TYR A 251 7.60 2.31 -7.10
CA TYR A 251 8.80 1.63 -6.62
C TYR A 251 9.69 1.15 -7.77
N GLY A 252 10.98 1.53 -7.72
CA GLY A 252 12.01 1.13 -8.68
C GLY A 252 11.94 1.86 -10.03
N ASP A 253 10.76 2.25 -10.48
CA ASP A 253 10.53 3.04 -11.69
C ASP A 253 9.21 3.86 -11.59
N HIS A 254 8.88 4.59 -12.66
CA HIS A 254 7.73 5.49 -12.73
C HIS A 254 6.43 4.82 -13.24
N ILE A 255 6.39 3.49 -13.34
CA ILE A 255 5.21 2.73 -13.79
C ILE A 255 4.67 1.84 -12.67
N HIS A 256 5.57 1.11 -12.02
CA HIS A 256 5.20 0.05 -11.10
C HIS A 256 5.01 0.59 -9.71
N THR A 257 3.93 0.13 -9.09
CA THR A 257 3.56 0.58 -7.77
C THR A 257 4.29 -0.20 -6.68
N SER A 258 4.57 0.46 -5.56
CA SER A 258 4.85 -0.20 -4.30
C SER A 258 3.59 -0.91 -3.77
N TYR A 259 3.69 -1.53 -2.59
CA TYR A 259 2.53 -2.00 -1.82
C TYR A 259 1.43 -0.90 -1.73
N TRP A 260 1.84 0.34 -1.41
CA TRP A 260 0.94 1.46 -1.18
C TRP A 260 0.17 1.86 -2.44
N GLY A 261 0.88 1.96 -3.57
CA GLY A 261 0.24 2.29 -4.85
C GLY A 261 -0.68 1.18 -5.35
N ALA A 262 -0.31 -0.08 -5.17
CA ALA A 262 -1.11 -1.21 -5.60
C ALA A 262 -2.41 -1.33 -4.79
N GLU A 263 -2.33 -1.17 -3.46
CA GLU A 263 -3.52 -1.15 -2.59
C GLU A 263 -4.42 0.05 -2.91
N MET A 264 -3.84 1.25 -3.11
CA MET A 264 -4.59 2.44 -3.52
C MET A 264 -5.33 2.22 -4.86
N ASN A 265 -4.67 1.64 -5.85
CA ASN A 265 -5.26 1.35 -7.16
C ASN A 265 -6.35 0.28 -7.08
N ALA A 266 -6.16 -0.78 -6.29
CA ALA A 266 -7.19 -1.79 -6.07
C ALA A 266 -8.43 -1.19 -5.43
N ARG A 267 -8.23 -0.28 -4.45
CA ARG A 267 -9.28 0.51 -3.84
C ARG A 267 -9.99 1.41 -4.84
N SER A 268 -9.25 2.14 -5.66
CA SER A 268 -9.82 3.00 -6.71
C SER A 268 -10.68 2.21 -7.69
N ALA A 269 -10.24 1.01 -8.09
CA ALA A 269 -11.01 0.12 -8.95
C ALA A 269 -12.33 -0.30 -8.28
N ALA A 270 -12.29 -0.71 -7.01
CA ALA A 270 -13.47 -1.07 -6.24
C ALA A 270 -14.42 0.12 -6.01
N GLU A 271 -13.89 1.31 -5.70
CA GLU A 271 -14.67 2.54 -5.57
C GLU A 271 -15.36 2.90 -6.88
N GLY A 272 -14.68 2.77 -8.02
CA GLY A 272 -15.25 3.01 -9.34
C GLY A 272 -16.37 2.02 -9.69
N LEU A 273 -16.18 0.74 -9.40
CA LEU A 273 -17.22 -0.28 -9.57
C LEU A 273 -18.45 0.01 -8.69
N MET A 274 -18.25 0.33 -7.41
CA MET A 274 -19.33 0.62 -6.47
C MET A 274 -20.07 1.93 -6.76
N ALA A 275 -19.35 2.95 -7.25
CA ALA A 275 -19.95 4.25 -7.57
C ALA A 275 -20.67 4.27 -8.93
N SER A 276 -20.42 3.27 -9.79
CA SER A 276 -21.04 3.21 -11.11
C SER A 276 -22.56 3.05 -11.02
N ARG A 277 -23.26 3.85 -11.85
CA ARG A 277 -24.72 3.80 -11.99
C ARG A 277 -25.19 2.91 -13.14
N ASN A 278 -24.27 2.27 -13.86
CA ASN A 278 -24.62 1.36 -14.93
C ASN A 278 -25.38 0.14 -14.33
N PRO A 279 -26.64 -0.12 -14.75
CA PRO A 279 -27.46 -1.17 -14.16
C PRO A 279 -26.85 -2.57 -14.34
N ASP A 280 -26.03 -2.78 -15.37
CA ASP A 280 -25.40 -4.06 -15.64
C ASP A 280 -24.41 -4.44 -14.55
N LEU A 281 -23.83 -3.49 -13.81
CA LEU A 281 -22.90 -3.77 -12.69
C LEU A 281 -23.61 -4.20 -11.40
N ARG A 282 -24.93 -4.06 -11.29
CA ARG A 282 -25.66 -4.36 -10.03
C ARG A 282 -25.41 -5.77 -9.49
N PRO A 283 -25.38 -6.84 -10.32
CA PRO A 283 -25.10 -8.18 -9.81
C PRO A 283 -23.67 -8.30 -9.27
N LEU A 284 -22.67 -7.67 -9.91
CA LEU A 284 -21.30 -7.62 -9.40
C LEU A 284 -21.22 -6.85 -8.08
N GLN A 285 -21.85 -5.67 -8.01
CA GLN A 285 -21.92 -4.84 -6.80
C GLN A 285 -22.54 -5.59 -5.62
N ALA A 286 -23.55 -6.44 -5.85
CA ALA A 286 -24.18 -7.27 -4.81
C ALA A 286 -23.25 -8.38 -4.24
N MET A 287 -22.15 -8.67 -4.94
CA MET A 287 -21.09 -9.59 -4.52
C MET A 287 -19.85 -8.85 -3.97
N MET A 288 -19.81 -7.51 -4.02
CA MET A 288 -18.75 -6.71 -3.44
C MET A 288 -18.93 -6.52 -1.93
N VAL A 289 -17.83 -6.23 -1.23
CA VAL A 289 -17.86 -5.71 0.14
C VAL A 289 -17.73 -4.19 0.13
N GLY A 290 -18.23 -3.53 1.17
CA GLY A 290 -18.23 -2.07 1.25
C GLY A 290 -16.82 -1.48 1.19
N THR A 291 -16.67 -0.34 0.52
CA THR A 291 -15.40 0.41 0.38
C THR A 291 -15.17 1.42 1.51
N SER A 292 -16.04 1.45 2.52
CA SER A 292 -15.92 2.34 3.67
C SER A 292 -14.56 2.22 4.35
N LEU A 293 -13.91 3.37 4.58
CA LEU A 293 -12.64 3.42 5.28
C LEU A 293 -12.83 3.00 6.75
N PRO A 294 -11.96 2.13 7.30
CA PRO A 294 -12.00 1.82 8.72
C PRO A 294 -11.61 3.06 9.52
N VAL A 295 -12.34 3.32 10.61
CA VAL A 295 -12.09 4.44 11.54
C VAL A 295 -12.13 3.95 12.98
N TRP A 296 -11.40 4.62 13.88
CA TRP A 296 -11.64 4.47 15.31
C TRP A 296 -12.93 5.20 15.72
N PRO A 297 -13.78 4.60 16.57
CA PRO A 297 -14.96 5.28 17.08
C PRO A 297 -14.51 6.35 18.08
N VAL A 298 -14.71 7.62 17.74
CA VAL A 298 -14.44 8.74 18.64
C VAL A 298 -15.68 9.60 18.80
N ARG A 299 -16.02 9.95 20.03
CA ARG A 299 -17.07 10.93 20.31
C ARG A 299 -16.56 12.30 19.90
N ARG A 300 -17.24 12.95 18.96
CA ARG A 300 -16.91 14.32 18.54
C ARG A 300 -17.92 15.30 19.11
N GLU A 301 -17.40 16.41 19.62
CA GLU A 301 -18.19 17.51 20.17
C GLU A 301 -17.82 18.78 19.39
N ALA A 302 -18.82 19.61 19.07
CA ALA A 302 -18.59 20.83 18.29
C ALA A 302 -17.61 21.75 19.02
N GLY A 303 -16.63 22.29 18.29
CA GLY A 303 -15.60 23.17 18.84
C GLY A 303 -14.51 22.47 19.66
N LYS A 304 -14.56 21.14 19.85
CA LYS A 304 -13.52 20.38 20.56
C LYS A 304 -12.68 19.54 19.59
N PRO A 305 -11.38 19.85 19.41
CA PRO A 305 -10.50 18.97 18.64
C PRO A 305 -10.31 17.63 19.37
N VAL A 306 -10.08 16.57 18.60
CA VAL A 306 -9.64 15.28 19.16
C VAL A 306 -8.13 15.31 19.31
N VAL A 307 -7.63 14.88 20.47
CA VAL A 307 -6.21 14.61 20.70
C VAL A 307 -5.98 13.11 20.60
N TRP A 308 -5.53 12.67 19.43
CA TRP A 308 -5.18 11.28 19.16
C TRP A 308 -3.83 10.95 19.79
N ILE A 309 -3.78 9.91 20.61
CA ILE A 309 -2.55 9.45 21.25
C ILE A 309 -2.21 8.09 20.66
N THR A 310 -1.10 8.02 19.94
CA THR A 310 -0.63 6.81 19.25
C THR A 310 0.71 6.35 19.82
N GLY A 311 0.90 5.04 19.90
CA GLY A 311 2.12 4.47 20.44
C GLY A 311 2.01 3.02 20.87
N ASP A 312 2.94 2.62 21.73
CA ASP A 312 3.14 1.24 22.17
C ASP A 312 2.65 0.97 23.60
N SER A 313 3.23 -0.04 24.27
CA SER A 313 2.89 -0.46 25.63
C SER A 313 3.21 0.57 26.72
N THR A 314 4.06 1.54 26.43
CA THR A 314 4.39 2.66 27.34
C THR A 314 3.35 3.79 27.26
N VAL A 315 2.48 3.73 26.26
CA VAL A 315 1.35 4.66 26.05
C VAL A 315 0.01 4.01 26.42
N LYS A 316 -0.18 2.72 26.12
CA LYS A 316 -1.34 1.92 26.52
C LYS A 316 -0.95 0.49 26.85
N ASN A 317 -1.37 0.00 28.02
CA ASN A 317 -1.09 -1.36 28.47
C ASN A 317 -2.37 -2.03 29.00
N LYS A 318 -2.29 -2.78 30.10
CA LYS A 318 -3.46 -3.40 30.75
C LYS A 318 -4.37 -2.35 31.39
N ASP A 319 -3.79 -1.30 31.99
CA ASP A 319 -4.47 -0.07 32.46
C ASP A 319 -5.75 -0.29 33.29
N LYS A 320 -5.81 -1.36 34.07
CA LYS A 320 -7.02 -1.80 34.81
C LYS A 320 -6.80 -2.02 36.30
N ASP A 321 -5.58 -2.35 36.69
CA ASP A 321 -5.23 -2.68 38.07
C ASP A 321 -4.25 -1.62 38.59
N SER A 322 -4.47 -1.08 39.79
CA SER A 322 -3.55 -0.14 40.44
C SER A 322 -2.13 -0.69 40.58
N ASP A 323 -1.97 -2.00 40.69
CA ASP A 323 -0.66 -2.68 40.75
C ASP A 323 -0.23 -3.23 39.37
N GLY A 324 -0.92 -2.87 38.29
CA GLY A 324 -0.63 -3.30 36.94
C GLY A 324 0.45 -2.48 36.23
N MET A 325 0.76 -2.88 34.99
CA MET A 325 1.49 -2.05 34.04
C MET A 325 0.56 -0.98 33.46
N TRP A 326 1.01 0.26 33.47
CA TRP A 326 0.27 1.40 32.94
C TRP A 326 1.05 2.11 31.84
N GLY A 327 0.33 2.52 30.80
CA GLY A 327 0.81 3.51 29.85
C GLY A 327 0.40 4.93 30.25
N TRP A 328 1.22 5.94 29.95
CA TRP A 328 0.90 7.33 30.32
C TRP A 328 -0.36 7.85 29.59
N GLY A 329 -0.62 7.36 28.37
CA GLY A 329 -1.79 7.74 27.57
C GLY A 329 -3.11 7.25 28.16
N ALA A 330 -3.09 6.23 29.03
CA ALA A 330 -4.27 5.82 29.80
C ALA A 330 -4.71 6.88 30.81
N LEU A 331 -3.82 7.83 31.13
CA LEU A 331 -4.04 8.93 32.04
C LEU A 331 -4.25 10.25 31.29
N ALA A 332 -4.67 10.19 30.02
CA ALA A 332 -4.83 11.37 29.18
C ALA A 332 -5.78 12.42 29.80
N GLU A 333 -6.80 12.02 30.55
CA GLU A 333 -7.71 12.95 31.24
C GLU A 333 -7.03 13.74 32.38
N THR A 334 -5.86 13.29 32.85
CA THR A 334 -5.02 14.04 33.79
C THR A 334 -4.09 15.03 33.09
N VAL A 335 -3.89 14.86 31.78
CA VAL A 335 -3.07 15.72 30.93
C VAL A 335 -3.93 16.79 30.27
N PHE A 336 -5.07 16.40 29.70
CA PHE A 336 -5.90 17.26 28.86
C PHE A 336 -7.16 17.75 29.57
N ASP A 337 -7.55 19.00 29.30
CA ASP A 337 -8.82 19.58 29.71
C ASP A 337 -9.95 19.04 28.81
N THR A 338 -10.70 18.06 29.30
CA THR A 338 -11.82 17.41 28.59
C THR A 338 -12.98 18.36 28.28
N ARG A 339 -12.99 19.56 28.85
CA ARG A 339 -13.92 20.64 28.49
C ARG A 339 -13.52 21.33 27.18
N LYS A 340 -12.27 21.19 26.73
CA LYS A 340 -11.71 21.87 25.57
C LYS A 340 -11.30 20.93 24.44
N CYS A 341 -10.97 19.69 24.73
CA CYS A 341 -10.66 18.67 23.72
C CYS A 341 -11.15 17.29 24.12
N THR A 342 -11.11 16.34 23.19
CA THR A 342 -11.42 14.93 23.43
C THR A 342 -10.15 14.10 23.29
N PRO A 343 -9.47 13.71 24.39
CA PRO A 343 -8.34 12.79 24.30
C PRO A 343 -8.82 11.39 23.89
N TYR A 344 -8.12 10.76 22.94
CA TYR A 344 -8.40 9.41 22.47
C TYR A 344 -7.12 8.58 22.40
N ASN A 345 -6.98 7.60 23.29
CA ASN A 345 -5.81 6.72 23.32
C ASN A 345 -5.95 5.54 22.34
N ALA A 346 -5.41 5.75 21.14
CA ALA A 346 -5.33 4.79 20.04
C ALA A 346 -4.04 3.94 20.07
N ALA A 347 -3.19 4.07 21.09
CA ALA A 347 -2.00 3.24 21.25
C ALA A 347 -2.34 1.76 21.44
N GLN A 348 -1.35 0.90 21.22
CA GLN A 348 -1.51 -0.54 21.41
C GLN A 348 -0.21 -1.18 21.91
N ALA A 349 -0.31 -1.93 23.00
CA ALA A 349 0.81 -2.67 23.57
C ALA A 349 1.51 -3.57 22.54
N GLY A 350 2.85 -3.50 22.54
CA GLY A 350 3.72 -4.31 21.70
C GLY A 350 3.78 -3.93 20.22
N ARG A 351 3.34 -2.73 19.82
CA ARG A 351 3.43 -2.30 18.42
C ARG A 351 4.67 -1.44 18.19
N SER A 352 5.28 -1.60 17.03
CA SER A 352 6.27 -0.68 16.46
C SER A 352 5.56 0.25 15.46
N THR A 353 6.26 1.23 14.90
CA THR A 353 5.74 2.05 13.80
C THR A 353 5.25 1.17 12.63
N ARG A 354 6.07 0.21 12.22
CA ARG A 354 5.78 -0.78 11.17
C ARG A 354 4.54 -1.62 11.48
N SER A 355 4.51 -2.30 12.62
CA SER A 355 3.39 -3.21 12.92
C SER A 355 2.09 -2.46 13.21
N TYR A 356 2.15 -1.24 13.74
CA TYR A 356 0.98 -0.39 13.94
C TYR A 356 0.31 -0.02 12.61
N ILE A 357 1.11 0.32 11.60
CA ILE A 357 0.66 0.59 10.23
C ILE A 357 0.16 -0.70 9.56
N ARG A 358 0.96 -1.77 9.57
CA ARG A 358 0.61 -3.04 8.92
C ARG A 358 -0.69 -3.67 9.45
N GLU A 359 -1.03 -3.46 10.72
CA GLU A 359 -2.28 -3.92 11.33
C GLU A 359 -3.51 -3.03 11.02
N GLY A 360 -3.37 -1.98 10.21
CA GLY A 360 -4.48 -1.07 9.90
C GLY A 360 -4.84 -0.10 11.03
N ARG A 361 -3.99 0.04 12.05
CA ARG A 361 -4.30 0.85 13.25
C ARG A 361 -4.06 2.32 13.01
N TRP A 362 -2.99 2.65 12.29
CA TRP A 362 -2.72 4.01 11.84
C TRP A 362 -3.79 4.49 10.87
N GLU A 363 -4.19 3.63 9.94
CA GLU A 363 -5.21 3.89 8.92
C GLU A 363 -6.53 4.28 9.59
N LYS A 364 -6.92 3.61 10.67
CA LYS A 364 -8.10 3.97 11.48
C LYS A 364 -8.00 5.34 12.14
N VAL A 365 -6.80 5.78 12.54
CA VAL A 365 -6.57 7.14 13.05
C VAL A 365 -6.65 8.12 11.89
N TYR A 366 -5.83 7.93 10.86
CA TYR A 366 -5.75 8.76 9.66
C TYR A 366 -7.13 9.02 9.02
N ASN A 367 -7.93 7.98 8.83
CA ASN A 367 -9.27 8.10 8.25
C ASN A 367 -10.27 8.79 9.18
N ALA A 368 -10.01 8.79 10.49
CA ALA A 368 -10.84 9.47 11.46
C ALA A 368 -10.47 10.95 11.61
N LEU A 369 -9.25 11.37 11.25
CA LEU A 369 -8.76 12.75 11.44
C LEU A 369 -9.65 13.79 10.77
N ARG A 370 -9.76 14.95 11.41
CA ARG A 370 -10.40 16.15 10.88
C ARG A 370 -9.49 17.37 11.05
N PRO A 371 -9.67 18.43 10.24
CA PRO A 371 -8.95 19.68 10.43
C PRO A 371 -9.06 20.18 11.88
N GLY A 372 -7.92 20.54 12.47
CA GLY A 372 -7.82 20.99 13.86
C GLY A 372 -7.59 19.90 14.90
N ASP A 373 -7.74 18.61 14.56
CA ASP A 373 -7.32 17.52 15.44
C ASP A 373 -5.80 17.56 15.69
N ILE A 374 -5.36 16.92 16.76
CA ILE A 374 -3.95 16.78 17.14
C ILE A 374 -3.59 15.30 17.18
N VAL A 375 -2.37 14.95 16.76
CA VAL A 375 -1.87 13.57 16.78
C VAL A 375 -0.53 13.50 17.49
N LEU A 376 -0.50 12.87 18.66
CA LEU A 376 0.72 12.54 19.39
C LEU A 376 1.24 11.18 18.91
N ILE A 377 2.49 11.14 18.47
CA ILE A 377 3.12 9.96 17.88
C ILE A 377 4.32 9.57 18.74
N GLN A 378 4.23 8.41 19.43
CA GLN A 378 5.29 7.89 20.30
C GLN A 378 5.59 6.40 20.04
N PHE A 379 6.69 6.11 19.38
CA PHE A 379 7.16 4.74 19.11
C PHE A 379 8.67 4.58 19.35
N GLY A 380 9.20 3.36 19.21
CA GLY A 380 10.63 3.08 19.30
C GLY A 380 10.98 1.83 20.12
N HIS A 381 10.24 1.51 21.18
CA HIS A 381 10.60 0.37 22.06
C HIS A 381 10.53 -0.98 21.35
N ASN A 382 9.60 -1.12 20.39
CA ASN A 382 9.39 -2.35 19.63
C ASN A 382 10.03 -2.30 18.23
N ASP A 383 10.51 -1.14 17.80
CA ASP A 383 11.12 -0.91 16.49
C ASP A 383 12.56 -1.46 16.42
N ILE A 384 13.21 -1.63 17.57
CA ILE A 384 14.60 -2.09 17.74
C ILE A 384 14.77 -3.62 17.80
N CYS A 385 13.84 -4.40 17.28
CA CYS A 385 13.99 -5.86 17.20
C CYS A 385 14.45 -6.31 15.79
N PRO A 386 14.84 -7.58 15.61
CA PRO A 386 15.14 -8.09 14.27
C PRO A 386 13.94 -7.92 13.33
N ILE A 387 14.23 -7.65 12.05
CA ILE A 387 13.22 -7.29 11.04
C ILE A 387 12.34 -8.49 10.65
N THR A 388 12.94 -9.68 10.56
CA THR A 388 12.34 -10.90 10.01
C THR A 388 11.87 -11.90 11.05
N ASP A 389 12.02 -11.58 12.35
CA ASP A 389 11.63 -12.47 13.44
C ASP A 389 10.12 -12.74 13.46
N ALA A 390 9.69 -13.69 14.29
CA ALA A 390 8.28 -14.07 14.41
C ALA A 390 7.33 -12.91 14.80
N LYS A 391 7.85 -11.82 15.37
CA LYS A 391 7.06 -10.65 15.76
C LYS A 391 6.93 -9.65 14.62
N GLU A 392 7.91 -9.61 13.70
CA GLU A 392 7.94 -8.76 12.50
C GLU A 392 7.69 -7.27 12.86
N ARG A 393 8.36 -6.78 13.91
CA ARG A 393 8.22 -5.39 14.40
C ARG A 393 9.41 -4.52 14.01
N GLY A 394 10.56 -5.12 13.74
CA GLY A 394 11.79 -4.42 13.43
C GLY A 394 11.67 -3.54 12.19
N VAL A 395 12.40 -2.43 12.21
CA VAL A 395 12.51 -1.46 11.12
C VAL A 395 13.97 -1.22 10.76
N ILE A 396 14.25 -0.58 9.63
CA ILE A 396 15.62 -0.21 9.27
C ILE A 396 16.08 0.92 10.23
N PRO A 397 17.22 0.78 10.93
CA PRO A 397 17.74 1.83 11.80
C PRO A 397 18.02 3.13 11.05
N GLY A 398 17.78 4.27 11.71
CA GLY A 398 18.09 5.59 11.17
C GLY A 398 16.90 6.35 10.57
N THR A 399 17.22 7.49 9.96
CA THR A 399 16.24 8.47 9.47
C THR A 399 16.24 8.63 7.95
N GLY A 400 17.10 7.92 7.23
CA GLY A 400 17.15 7.97 5.77
C GLY A 400 15.81 7.63 5.13
N ASP A 401 15.52 8.20 3.96
CA ASP A 401 14.39 7.78 3.14
C ASP A 401 14.73 6.48 2.41
N THR A 402 14.79 5.39 3.19
CA THR A 402 15.29 4.08 2.74
C THR A 402 14.28 2.98 3.02
N CYS A 403 14.31 1.98 2.15
CA CYS A 403 13.54 0.76 2.29
C CYS A 403 14.27 -0.43 1.66
N HIS A 404 13.91 -1.63 2.09
CA HIS A 404 14.45 -2.87 1.55
C HIS A 404 13.41 -3.99 1.61
N VAL A 405 13.43 -4.89 0.63
CA VAL A 405 12.53 -6.03 0.56
C VAL A 405 13.09 -7.16 1.41
N TYR A 406 12.36 -7.54 2.45
CA TYR A 406 12.71 -8.67 3.31
C TYR A 406 11.77 -9.83 3.07
N LYS A 407 12.30 -11.05 3.06
CA LYS A 407 11.50 -12.28 3.13
C LYS A 407 11.28 -12.63 4.60
N MET A 408 10.02 -12.68 5.03
CA MET A 408 9.67 -12.99 6.41
C MET A 408 9.96 -14.45 6.73
N GLU A 409 10.54 -14.74 7.89
CA GLU A 409 10.87 -16.11 8.31
C GLU A 409 9.62 -16.94 8.60
N LYS A 410 8.56 -16.28 9.05
CA LYS A 410 7.33 -16.92 9.52
C LYS A 410 6.55 -17.63 8.41
N ASP A 411 6.41 -17.00 7.26
CA ASP A 411 5.53 -17.46 6.17
C ASP A 411 6.15 -17.34 4.77
N GLY A 412 7.38 -16.84 4.68
CA GLY A 412 8.07 -16.63 3.41
C GLY A 412 7.56 -15.46 2.58
N ARG A 413 6.62 -14.64 3.11
CA ARG A 413 6.09 -13.45 2.44
C ARG A 413 7.18 -12.39 2.26
N TYR A 414 7.15 -11.68 1.14
CA TYR A 414 8.00 -10.52 0.92
C TYR A 414 7.33 -9.25 1.43
N GLU A 415 8.09 -8.40 2.13
CA GLU A 415 7.61 -7.11 2.63
C GLU A 415 8.68 -6.04 2.43
N LEU A 416 8.26 -4.89 1.91
CA LEU A 416 9.10 -3.70 1.84
C LEU A 416 9.11 -3.03 3.23
N VAL A 417 10.24 -3.07 3.91
CA VAL A 417 10.41 -2.49 5.25
C VAL A 417 11.18 -1.19 5.13
N TYR A 418 10.68 -0.15 5.78
CA TYR A 418 11.23 1.20 5.74
C TYR A 418 12.05 1.52 7.00
N SER A 419 12.78 2.64 6.95
CA SER A 419 13.49 3.17 8.12
C SER A 419 12.56 3.72 9.19
N PHE A 420 13.06 3.82 10.42
CA PHE A 420 12.31 4.41 11.53
C PHE A 420 11.85 5.83 11.20
N GLY A 421 12.76 6.68 10.70
CA GLY A 421 12.41 8.05 10.33
C GLY A 421 11.42 8.14 9.17
N TRP A 422 11.43 7.17 8.25
CA TRP A 422 10.43 7.09 7.18
C TRP A 422 9.02 6.90 7.73
N TYR A 423 8.82 5.95 8.65
CA TYR A 423 7.49 5.71 9.22
C TYR A 423 6.97 6.92 10.01
N LEU A 424 7.85 7.61 10.75
CA LEU A 424 7.47 8.84 11.44
C LEU A 424 7.06 9.93 10.44
N ARG A 425 7.84 10.14 9.36
CA ARG A 425 7.47 11.09 8.29
C ARG A 425 6.14 10.73 7.64
N LYS A 426 5.87 9.45 7.41
CA LYS A 426 4.58 8.98 6.89
C LYS A 426 3.43 9.42 7.79
N MET A 427 3.52 9.16 9.09
CA MET A 427 2.47 9.55 10.03
C MET A 427 2.30 11.08 10.13
N ILE A 428 3.40 11.83 10.07
CA ILE A 428 3.39 13.31 10.05
C ILE A 428 2.69 13.83 8.79
N ASP A 429 3.05 13.32 7.62
CA ASP A 429 2.49 13.78 6.34
C ASP A 429 1.01 13.42 6.23
N ASP A 430 0.63 12.19 6.61
CA ASP A 430 -0.76 11.74 6.68
C ASP A 430 -1.62 12.62 7.60
N ALA A 431 -1.07 13.05 8.75
CA ALA A 431 -1.79 13.96 9.66
C ALA A 431 -1.98 15.36 9.04
N ARG A 432 -0.93 15.90 8.42
CA ARG A 432 -0.97 17.21 7.75
C ARG A 432 -1.95 17.22 6.58
N GLU A 433 -1.99 16.15 5.78
CA GLU A 433 -2.95 15.99 4.69
C GLU A 433 -4.41 16.15 5.17
N LYS A 434 -4.72 15.63 6.36
CA LYS A 434 -6.06 15.75 6.97
C LYS A 434 -6.29 17.05 7.73
N GLY A 435 -5.34 17.99 7.70
CA GLY A 435 -5.39 19.25 8.43
C GLY A 435 -5.20 19.10 9.94
N ALA A 436 -4.71 17.95 10.41
CA ALA A 436 -4.38 17.72 11.81
C ALA A 436 -2.95 18.21 12.12
N THR A 437 -2.68 18.49 13.39
CA THR A 437 -1.34 18.89 13.87
C THR A 437 -0.62 17.68 14.47
N PRO A 438 0.40 17.10 13.79
CA PRO A 438 1.22 16.05 14.39
C PRO A 438 2.20 16.64 15.42
N VAL A 439 2.52 15.84 16.44
CA VAL A 439 3.58 16.09 17.43
C VAL A 439 4.31 14.79 17.67
N LEU A 440 5.64 14.82 17.59
CA LEU A 440 6.45 13.68 18.01
C LEU A 440 6.68 13.74 19.52
N VAL A 441 6.52 12.59 20.17
CA VAL A 441 6.88 12.39 21.58
C VAL A 441 7.92 11.27 21.58
N SER A 442 9.14 11.52 22.06
CA SER A 442 10.16 10.47 22.11
C SER A 442 9.74 9.33 23.05
N LEU A 443 10.27 8.12 22.83
CA LEU A 443 9.98 6.96 23.68
C LEU A 443 10.29 7.25 25.16
N THR A 444 9.55 6.65 26.08
CA THR A 444 9.87 6.72 27.51
C THR A 444 11.22 6.05 27.82
N THR A 445 11.77 6.31 28.99
CA THR A 445 12.99 5.65 29.47
C THR A 445 12.72 4.20 29.88
N ARG A 446 13.81 3.43 29.96
CA ARG A 446 13.85 2.12 30.62
C ARG A 446 14.53 2.25 31.99
N ASN A 447 14.33 1.28 32.87
CA ASN A 447 15.06 1.17 34.13
C ASN A 447 16.49 0.64 33.93
N GLU A 448 17.23 1.28 33.02
CA GLU A 448 18.60 0.92 32.66
C GLU A 448 19.50 2.07 33.12
N TRP A 449 20.47 1.74 33.98
CA TRP A 449 21.31 2.72 34.66
C TRP A 449 22.80 2.49 34.42
N PRO A 450 23.28 2.55 33.15
CA PRO A 450 24.70 2.40 32.88
C PRO A 450 25.49 3.48 33.65
N ASN A 451 26.54 3.06 34.34
CA ASN A 451 27.40 3.96 35.13
C ASN A 451 26.65 4.81 36.18
N GLY A 452 25.54 4.29 36.72
CA GLY A 452 24.78 4.95 37.80
C GLY A 452 23.89 6.11 37.35
N LYS A 453 23.64 6.25 36.04
CA LYS A 453 22.73 7.24 35.46
C LYS A 453 21.76 6.58 34.50
N VAL A 454 20.55 7.11 34.39
CA VAL A 454 19.58 6.60 33.42
C VAL A 454 20.15 6.68 32.00
N GLU A 455 20.03 5.59 31.26
CA GLU A 455 20.38 5.51 29.85
C GLU A 455 19.78 6.70 29.07
N ARG A 456 20.62 7.37 28.27
CA ARG A 456 20.17 8.33 27.27
C ARG A 456 20.37 7.73 25.90
N ARG A 457 19.32 7.64 25.09
CA ARG A 457 19.38 7.16 23.70
C ARG A 457 19.69 8.29 22.71
N ASN A 458 20.60 9.20 23.09
CA ASN A 458 20.87 10.45 22.36
C ASN A 458 21.69 10.25 21.07
N ASP A 459 22.23 9.05 20.86
CA ASP A 459 23.00 8.59 19.70
C ASP A 459 22.21 7.59 18.83
N SER A 460 20.94 7.35 19.16
CA SER A 460 20.06 6.42 18.45
C SER A 460 18.66 7.03 18.30
N TYR A 461 17.63 6.48 18.95
CA TYR A 461 16.26 6.95 18.76
C TYR A 461 16.07 8.42 19.13
N GLY A 462 16.71 8.91 20.20
CA GLY A 462 16.67 10.32 20.57
C GLY A 462 17.29 11.22 19.49
N GLN A 463 18.36 10.77 18.84
CA GLN A 463 18.91 11.43 17.65
C GLN A 463 17.94 11.38 16.48
N TRP A 464 17.39 10.22 16.17
CA TRP A 464 16.51 10.04 15.01
C TRP A 464 15.21 10.84 15.14
N TYR A 465 14.65 10.96 16.34
CA TYR A 465 13.54 11.87 16.60
C TYR A 465 13.92 13.32 16.26
N ARG A 466 15.07 13.81 16.76
CA ARG A 466 15.54 15.18 16.49
C ARG A 466 15.81 15.43 15.01
N GLU A 467 16.40 14.48 14.30
CA GLU A 467 16.64 14.57 12.85
C GLU A 467 15.33 14.62 12.06
N VAL A 468 14.32 13.81 12.43
CA VAL A 468 12.98 13.90 11.81
C VAL A 468 12.32 15.23 12.12
N VAL A 469 12.48 15.75 13.34
CA VAL A 469 11.97 17.07 13.74
C VAL A 469 12.60 18.18 12.91
N GLU A 470 13.92 18.17 12.76
CA GLU A 470 14.66 19.11 11.92
C GLU A 470 14.19 19.04 10.46
N ALA A 471 14.05 17.83 9.90
CA ALA A 471 13.64 17.63 8.52
C ALA A 471 12.18 18.03 8.23
N THR A 472 11.29 17.96 9.23
CA THR A 472 9.84 18.15 9.02
C THR A 472 9.27 19.40 9.66
N GLY A 473 9.98 20.03 10.60
CA GLY A 473 9.48 21.14 11.40
C GLY A 473 8.31 20.78 12.32
N VAL A 474 8.13 19.50 12.67
CA VAL A 474 7.07 19.07 13.59
C VAL A 474 7.40 19.46 15.04
N ASP A 475 6.40 19.77 15.85
CA ASP A 475 6.59 19.98 17.29
C ASP A 475 7.13 18.69 17.96
N PHE A 476 7.99 18.85 18.97
CA PHE A 476 8.68 17.75 19.63
C PHE A 476 8.63 17.85 21.16
N VAL A 477 8.20 16.75 21.79
CA VAL A 477 8.34 16.54 23.23
C VAL A 477 9.41 15.47 23.45
N ASP A 478 10.58 15.88 23.96
CA ASP A 478 11.65 14.96 24.31
C ASP A 478 11.38 14.24 25.64
N ALA A 479 10.31 13.45 25.69
CA ALA A 479 9.89 12.72 26.87
C ALA A 479 10.99 11.81 27.41
N HIS A 480 11.82 11.20 26.55
CA HIS A 480 12.94 10.37 26.97
C HIS A 480 13.89 11.12 27.92
N ASN A 481 14.43 12.26 27.48
CA ASN A 481 15.37 13.02 28.30
C ASN A 481 14.69 13.65 29.51
N LEU A 482 13.47 14.18 29.36
CA LEU A 482 12.73 14.78 30.48
C LEU A 482 12.42 13.77 31.60
N ILE A 483 12.05 12.54 31.24
CA ILE A 483 11.80 11.47 32.21
C ILE A 483 13.11 10.98 32.82
N ALA A 484 14.19 10.85 32.03
CA ALA A 484 15.49 10.46 32.55
C ALA A 484 16.04 11.51 33.54
N ASP A 485 15.89 12.81 33.26
CA ASP A 485 16.27 13.89 34.19
C ASP A 485 15.50 13.81 35.50
N TYR A 486 14.20 13.52 35.43
CA TYR A 486 13.38 13.28 36.61
C TYR A 486 13.91 12.08 37.41
N LEU A 487 14.15 10.95 36.75
CA LEU A 487 14.61 9.74 37.41
C LEU A 487 15.98 9.93 38.06
N ASP A 488 16.96 10.51 37.35
CA ASP A 488 18.30 10.82 37.87
C ASP A 488 18.27 11.76 39.08
N LYS A 489 17.28 12.65 39.15
CA LYS A 489 17.08 13.57 40.28
C LYS A 489 16.45 12.90 41.49
N HIS A 490 15.56 11.93 41.27
CA HIS A 490 14.73 11.35 42.33
C HIS A 490 15.21 9.98 42.83
N TYR A 491 16.05 9.29 42.06
CA TYR A 491 16.53 7.94 42.37
C TYR A 491 18.04 7.85 42.16
N LYS A 492 18.73 7.04 42.98
CA LYS A 492 20.18 6.84 42.88
C LYS A 492 20.58 5.67 41.99
N ASN A 493 19.70 4.69 41.78
CA ASN A 493 19.94 3.47 41.03
C ASN A 493 18.64 2.78 40.61
N LYS A 494 18.77 1.69 39.84
CA LYS A 494 17.65 0.91 39.32
C LYS A 494 16.78 0.28 40.41
N GLU A 495 17.36 -0.10 41.56
CA GLU A 495 16.65 -0.72 42.67
C GLU A 495 15.70 0.28 43.33
N GLN A 496 16.16 1.51 43.55
CA GLN A 496 15.32 2.58 44.09
C GLN A 496 14.23 3.02 43.10
N ALA A 497 14.55 3.04 41.81
CA ALA A 497 13.59 3.35 40.76
C ALA A 497 12.58 2.21 40.50
N ALA A 498 12.73 1.03 41.11
CA ALA A 498 11.88 -0.13 40.82
C ALA A 498 10.38 0.13 41.06
N GLU A 499 10.02 1.00 42.01
CA GLU A 499 8.62 1.40 42.23
C GLU A 499 8.01 2.21 41.08
N TYR A 500 8.84 2.82 40.22
CA TYR A 500 8.42 3.53 39.02
C TYR A 500 8.02 2.57 37.89
N PHE A 501 8.60 1.38 37.90
CA PHE A 501 8.40 0.34 36.91
C PHE A 501 7.54 -0.80 37.46
N LYS A 502 7.07 -1.69 36.59
CA LYS A 502 6.28 -2.85 37.00
C LYS A 502 6.68 -4.09 36.22
N GLN A 503 7.07 -5.13 36.96
CA GLN A 503 7.50 -6.47 36.50
C GLN A 503 8.75 -6.51 35.61
N ASP A 504 9.03 -5.47 34.82
CA ASP A 504 10.21 -5.39 33.96
C ASP A 504 10.80 -3.97 33.92
N HIS A 505 11.84 -3.79 33.12
CA HIS A 505 12.58 -2.54 32.99
C HIS A 505 11.96 -1.55 31.98
N THR A 506 10.81 -1.84 31.37
CA THR A 506 10.21 -1.00 30.32
C THR A 506 8.86 -0.43 30.74
N HIS A 507 8.01 -1.24 31.35
CA HIS A 507 6.64 -0.86 31.64
C HIS A 507 6.53 -0.16 33.00
N THR A 508 5.85 0.99 33.02
CA THR A 508 5.68 1.76 34.24
C THR A 508 4.58 1.19 35.15
N SER A 509 4.75 1.36 36.45
CA SER A 509 3.65 1.25 37.42
C SER A 509 2.66 2.40 37.22
N LEU A 510 1.51 2.38 37.91
CA LEU A 510 0.59 3.52 37.91
C LEU A 510 1.27 4.83 38.38
N LYS A 511 2.20 4.74 39.36
CA LYS A 511 2.98 5.88 39.84
C LYS A 511 3.89 6.42 38.73
N GLY A 512 4.61 5.55 38.03
CA GLY A 512 5.47 5.94 36.91
C GLY A 512 4.68 6.56 35.75
N ALA A 513 3.55 5.94 35.37
CA ALA A 513 2.70 6.45 34.31
C ALA A 513 2.12 7.84 34.64
N ARG A 514 1.69 8.08 35.88
CA ARG A 514 1.22 9.41 36.35
C ARG A 514 2.31 10.46 36.28
N THR A 515 3.53 10.10 36.63
CA THR A 515 4.68 11.01 36.55
C THR A 515 5.02 11.33 35.10
N ASN A 516 5.12 10.31 34.23
CA ASN A 516 5.31 10.49 32.79
C ASN A 516 4.24 11.42 32.20
N ALA A 517 2.97 11.19 32.51
CA ALA A 517 1.86 12.01 32.04
C ALA A 517 2.01 13.50 32.44
N ARG A 518 2.41 13.79 33.68
CA ARG A 518 2.66 15.16 34.16
C ARG A 518 3.85 15.83 33.48
N ILE A 519 4.94 15.08 33.25
CA ILE A 519 6.12 15.59 32.56
C ILE A 519 5.74 15.96 31.11
N ILE A 520 5.03 15.06 30.42
CA ILE A 520 4.55 15.28 29.05
C ILE A 520 3.58 16.46 29.00
N ALA A 521 2.65 16.59 29.96
CA ALA A 521 1.74 17.73 30.05
C ALA A 521 2.50 19.06 30.09
N LYS A 522 3.48 19.18 30.99
CA LYS A 522 4.31 20.40 31.12
C LYS A 522 5.08 20.70 29.82
N ALA A 523 5.64 19.67 29.19
CA ALA A 523 6.38 19.82 27.95
C ALA A 523 5.47 20.27 26.80
N LEU A 524 4.28 19.68 26.66
CA LEU A 524 3.28 20.11 25.68
C LEU A 524 2.89 21.57 25.89
N ALA A 525 2.61 22.00 27.12
CA ALA A 525 2.26 23.40 27.41
C ALA A 525 3.41 24.38 27.09
N ALA A 526 4.66 23.91 27.12
CA ALA A 526 5.83 24.71 26.80
C ALA A 526 6.16 24.76 25.29
N LEU A 527 5.47 24.00 24.44
CA LEU A 527 5.75 23.97 23.00
C LEU A 527 5.61 25.36 22.37
N PRO A 528 6.52 25.75 21.45
CA PRO A 528 6.54 27.08 20.84
C PRO A 528 5.24 27.42 20.10
N SER A 529 4.58 26.43 19.51
CA SER A 529 3.34 26.64 18.75
C SER A 529 2.18 27.19 19.59
N GLY A 530 2.24 27.08 20.93
CA GLY A 530 1.22 27.61 21.85
C GLY A 530 -0.13 26.90 21.80
N LYS A 531 -0.39 26.06 20.78
CA LYS A 531 -1.63 25.31 20.55
C LYS A 531 -2.04 24.45 21.74
N PHE A 532 -1.07 23.97 22.50
CA PHE A 532 -1.25 23.06 23.63
C PHE A 532 -1.57 23.78 24.94
N ARG A 533 -1.17 25.05 25.12
CA ARG A 533 -1.34 25.79 26.38
C ARG A 533 -2.79 25.84 26.84
N GLN A 534 -3.72 25.88 25.87
CA GLN A 534 -5.14 25.93 26.18
C GLN A 534 -5.73 24.56 26.41
N LEU A 535 -5.13 23.48 25.90
CA LEU A 535 -5.68 22.12 25.91
C LEU A 535 -5.19 21.28 27.09
N VAL A 536 -4.05 21.61 27.67
CA VAL A 536 -3.43 20.92 28.80
C VAL A 536 -3.91 21.54 30.12
N LYS A 537 -4.02 20.72 31.18
CA LYS A 537 -4.42 21.12 32.55
C LYS A 537 -3.31 21.77 33.36
#